data_AF-A0A495ZS12-F1
#
_entry.id   AF-A0A495ZS12-F1
#
_cell.length_a   1.000
_cell.length_b   1.000
_cell.length_c   1.000
_cell.angle_alpha   90.00
_cell.angle_beta   90.00
_cell.angle_gamma   90.00
#
_symmetry.space_group_name_H-M   'P 1'
#
loop_
_entity.id
_entity.type
_entity.pdbx_description
1 polymer ?
#
loop_
_entity_poly.entity_id
_entity_poly.type
_entity_poly.pdbx_seq_one_letter_code
_entity_poly.pdbx_strand_id
1 'polypeptide(L)'
;MNQTVKLTTDQIISAIHEMPPEECRMLLYTLAERAAADREERMDYAESQIRQLCKSRGLDWDAMTEVEREDFIDDLVHEDRECSR
;
A
#
# COMPACT_ATOMS: atom_id res chain seq x y z
N MET A 1 -6.77 -26.65 24.30
CA MET A 1 -6.25 -25.44 24.95
C MET A 1 -5.51 -24.64 23.88
N ASN A 2 -6.10 -23.56 23.34
CA ASN A 2 -5.38 -22.69 22.40
C ASN A 2 -4.54 -21.70 23.20
N GLN A 3 -3.27 -22.02 23.43
CA GLN A 3 -2.32 -21.04 23.95
C GLN A 3 -1.93 -20.09 22.81
N THR A 4 -2.31 -18.82 22.94
CA THR A 4 -1.85 -17.77 22.04
C THR A 4 -0.39 -17.47 22.36
N VAL A 5 0.54 -17.99 21.58
CA VAL A 5 1.96 -17.64 21.66
C VAL A 5 2.15 -16.30 20.95
N LYS A 6 2.55 -15.27 21.68
CA LYS A 6 3.02 -14.01 21.07
C LYS A 6 4.48 -14.17 20.71
N LEU A 7 4.77 -14.40 19.43
CA LEU A 7 6.12 -14.35 18.90
C LEU A 7 6.49 -12.89 18.60
N THR A 8 7.68 -12.50 19.02
CA THR A 8 8.29 -11.22 18.60
C THR A 8 8.83 -11.36 17.18
N THR A 9 8.98 -10.23 16.48
CA THR A 9 9.57 -10.23 15.13
C THR A 9 10.97 -10.86 15.11
N ASP A 10 11.79 -10.60 16.13
CA ASP A 10 13.14 -11.17 16.24
C ASP A 10 13.11 -12.70 16.35
N GLN A 11 12.17 -13.25 17.11
CA GLN A 11 11.99 -14.72 17.22
C GLN A 11 11.57 -15.34 15.89
N ILE A 12 10.74 -14.65 15.11
CA ILE A 12 10.34 -15.11 13.77
C ILE A 12 11.56 -15.09 12.84
N ILE A 13 12.36 -14.02 12.86
CA ILE A 13 13.57 -13.91 12.04
C ILE A 13 14.58 -15.02 12.39
N SER A 14 14.81 -15.28 13.68
CA SER A 14 15.68 -16.38 14.12
C SER A 14 15.18 -17.73 13.63
N ALA A 15 13.86 -17.99 13.71
CA ALA A 15 13.28 -19.23 13.20
C ALA A 15 13.48 -19.39 11.69
N ILE A 16 13.30 -18.30 10.91
CA ILE A 16 13.52 -18.31 9.46
C ILE A 16 14.98 -18.62 9.12
N HIS A 17 15.94 -18.15 9.90
CA HIS A 17 17.35 -18.45 9.67
C HIS A 17 17.71 -19.92 9.87
N GLU A 18 16.95 -20.66 10.68
CA GLU A 18 17.17 -22.10 10.91
C GLU A 18 16.44 -22.99 9.88
N MET A 19 15.61 -22.41 9.01
CA MET A 19 14.83 -23.16 8.02
C MET A 19 15.67 -23.64 6.84
N PRO A 20 15.31 -24.79 6.23
CA PRO A 20 15.91 -25.23 4.96
C PRO A 20 15.71 -24.19 3.84
N PRO A 21 16.67 -24.06 2.90
CA PRO A 21 16.58 -23.06 1.82
C PRO A 21 15.32 -23.13 0.97
N GLU A 22 14.76 -24.33 0.76
CA GLU A 22 13.52 -24.52 -0.01
C GLU A 22 12.31 -23.93 0.71
N GLU A 23 12.20 -24.14 2.02
CA GLU A 23 11.11 -23.60 2.84
C GLU A 23 11.22 -22.09 3.00
N CYS A 24 12.44 -21.55 3.17
CA CYS A 24 12.71 -20.12 3.13
C CYS A 24 12.24 -19.48 1.82
N ARG A 25 12.49 -20.16 0.69
CA ARG A 25 12.08 -19.68 -0.63
C ARG A 25 10.56 -19.66 -0.76
N MET A 26 9.87 -20.70 -0.30
CA MET A 26 8.40 -20.72 -0.28
C MET A 26 7.84 -19.59 0.58
N LEU A 27 8.37 -19.40 1.80
CA LEU A 27 7.94 -18.33 2.70
C LEU A 27 8.14 -16.94 2.07
N LEU A 28 9.26 -16.72 1.39
CA LEU A 28 9.52 -15.47 0.69
C LEU A 28 8.46 -15.18 -0.38
N TYR A 29 8.08 -16.18 -1.18
CA TYR A 29 7.02 -16.01 -2.19
C TYR A 29 5.68 -15.68 -1.55
N THR A 30 5.29 -16.39 -0.49
CA THR A 30 4.03 -16.10 0.23
C THR A 30 4.01 -14.69 0.81
N LEU A 31 5.13 -14.24 1.39
CA LEU A 31 5.25 -12.87 1.92
C LEU A 31 5.20 -11.82 0.80
N ALA A 32 5.81 -12.10 -0.35
CA ALA A 32 5.77 -11.21 -1.51
C ALA A 32 4.35 -11.10 -2.10
N GLU A 33 3.64 -12.22 -2.23
CA GLU A 33 2.24 -12.26 -2.68
C GLU A 33 1.34 -11.46 -1.73
N ARG A 34 1.51 -11.65 -0.42
CA ARG A 34 0.75 -10.88 0.58
C ARG A 34 1.07 -9.39 0.48
N ALA A 35 2.34 -9.01 0.37
CA ALA A 35 2.72 -7.61 0.23
C ALA A 35 2.17 -6.98 -1.06
N ALA A 36 2.06 -7.76 -2.13
CA ALA A 36 1.44 -7.34 -3.38
C ALA A 36 -0.07 -7.15 -3.24
N ALA A 37 -0.78 -8.09 -2.59
CA ALA A 37 -2.21 -7.97 -2.29
C ALA A 37 -2.50 -6.75 -1.40
N ASP A 38 -1.70 -6.55 -0.34
CA ASP A 38 -1.78 -5.37 0.53
C ASP A 38 -1.46 -4.06 -0.23
N ARG A 39 -0.70 -4.14 -1.33
CA ARG A 39 -0.44 -2.98 -2.19
C ARG A 39 -1.64 -2.69 -3.09
N GLU A 40 -2.22 -3.69 -3.73
CA GLU A 40 -3.40 -3.54 -4.58
C GLU A 40 -4.57 -2.96 -3.78
N GLU A 41 -4.88 -3.53 -2.61
CA GLU A 41 -5.95 -3.04 -1.74
C GLU A 41 -5.71 -1.57 -1.30
N ARG A 42 -4.46 -1.21 -0.99
CA ARG A 42 -4.10 0.18 -0.66
C ARG A 42 -4.25 1.12 -1.86
N MET A 43 -3.92 0.67 -3.07
CA MET A 43 -4.08 1.47 -4.28
C MET A 43 -5.55 1.68 -4.60
N ASP A 44 -6.38 0.64 -4.50
CA ASP A 44 -7.83 0.72 -4.71
C ASP A 44 -8.48 1.67 -3.69
N TYR A 45 -8.07 1.55 -2.41
CA TYR A 45 -8.52 2.47 -1.38
C TYR A 45 -8.12 3.91 -1.71
N ALA A 46 -6.84 4.16 -2.05
CA ALA A 46 -6.36 5.49 -2.41
C ALA A 46 -7.14 6.08 -3.60
N GLU A 47 -7.34 5.31 -4.66
CA GLU A 47 -8.11 5.73 -5.83
C GLU A 47 -9.57 6.03 -5.47
N SER A 48 -10.19 5.24 -4.58
CA SER A 48 -11.55 5.50 -4.10
C SER A 48 -11.65 6.86 -3.37
N GLN A 49 -10.65 7.22 -2.58
CA GLN A 49 -10.59 8.50 -1.87
C GLN A 49 -10.41 9.66 -2.86
N ILE A 50 -9.55 9.49 -3.85
CA ILE A 50 -9.34 10.48 -4.91
C ILE A 50 -10.62 10.70 -5.72
N ARG A 51 -11.32 9.62 -6.14
CA ARG A 51 -12.63 9.73 -6.81
C ARG A 51 -13.64 10.53 -6.00
N GLN A 52 -13.69 10.31 -4.68
CA GLN A 52 -14.58 11.07 -3.78
C GLN A 52 -14.20 12.55 -3.71
N LEU A 53 -12.90 12.87 -3.67
CA LEU A 53 -12.39 14.23 -3.66
C LEU A 53 -12.62 14.95 -5.00
N CYS A 54 -12.41 14.28 -6.13
CA CYS A 54 -12.74 14.85 -7.45
C CYS A 54 -14.22 15.21 -7.52
N LYS A 55 -15.11 14.30 -7.08
CA LYS A 55 -16.56 14.56 -7.04
C LYS A 55 -16.92 15.74 -6.15
N SER A 56 -16.28 15.89 -4.99
CA SER A 56 -16.53 17.04 -4.11
C SER A 56 -16.07 18.37 -4.72
N ARG A 57 -15.10 18.32 -5.65
CA ARG A 57 -14.61 19.46 -6.44
C ARG A 57 -15.32 19.62 -7.80
N GLY A 58 -16.35 18.82 -8.09
CA GLY A 58 -17.09 18.87 -9.36
C GLY A 58 -16.35 18.28 -10.56
N LEU A 59 -15.30 17.48 -10.32
CA LEU A 59 -14.53 16.77 -11.33
C LEU A 59 -14.94 15.29 -11.40
N ASP A 60 -14.75 14.68 -12.58
CA ASP A 60 -14.98 13.25 -12.80
C ASP A 60 -13.67 12.52 -13.11
N TRP A 61 -13.12 11.86 -12.08
CA TRP A 61 -11.86 11.10 -12.17
C TRP A 61 -11.83 10.09 -13.31
N ASP A 62 -12.94 9.41 -13.57
CA ASP A 62 -12.99 8.33 -14.58
C ASP A 62 -13.02 8.90 -16.01
N ALA A 63 -13.43 10.17 -16.18
CA ALA A 63 -13.41 10.90 -17.44
C ALA A 63 -12.11 11.67 -17.70
N MET A 64 -11.29 11.91 -16.67
CA MET A 64 -10.00 12.59 -16.79
C MET A 64 -8.96 11.75 -17.55
N THR A 65 -8.15 12.41 -18.35
CA THR A 65 -6.93 11.86 -18.95
C THR A 65 -5.87 11.58 -17.89
N GLU A 66 -4.87 10.76 -18.24
CA GLU A 66 -3.74 10.47 -17.34
C GLU A 66 -3.03 11.75 -16.89
N VAL A 67 -2.78 12.69 -17.80
CA VAL A 67 -2.16 13.99 -17.49
C VAL A 67 -3.00 14.80 -16.50
N GLU A 68 -4.31 14.90 -16.71
CA GLU A 68 -5.19 15.63 -15.78
C GLU A 68 -5.23 14.98 -14.39
N ARG A 69 -5.14 13.64 -14.32
CA ARG A 69 -5.06 12.92 -13.05
C ARG A 69 -3.73 13.19 -12.35
N GLU A 70 -2.62 13.19 -13.08
CA GLU A 70 -1.30 13.52 -12.54
C GLU A 70 -1.27 14.95 -11.99
N ASP A 71 -1.77 15.92 -12.76
CA ASP A 71 -1.86 17.34 -12.35
C ASP A 71 -2.70 17.50 -11.08
N PHE A 72 -3.85 16.82 -10.99
CA PHE A 72 -4.70 16.86 -9.80
C PHE A 72 -4.01 16.29 -8.56
N ILE A 73 -3.25 15.20 -8.72
CA ILE A 73 -2.49 14.59 -7.63
C ILE A 73 -1.31 15.47 -7.22
N ASP A 74 -0.63 16.10 -8.18
CA ASP A 74 0.44 17.04 -7.92
C ASP A 74 -0.08 18.24 -7.11
N ASP A 75 -1.19 18.84 -7.54
CA ASP A 75 -1.86 19.92 -6.82
C ASP A 75 -2.21 19.48 -5.39
N LEU A 76 -2.86 18.32 -5.22
CA LEU A 76 -3.25 17.80 -3.91
C LEU A 76 -2.06 17.58 -2.96
N VAL A 77 -0.93 17.10 -3.47
CA VAL A 77 0.30 16.88 -2.68
C VAL A 77 0.98 18.20 -2.30
N HIS A 78 0.81 19.24 -3.12
CA HIS A 78 1.41 20.55 -2.91
C HIS A 78 0.49 21.57 -2.23
N GLU A 79 -0.81 21.28 -2.08
CA GLU A 79 -1.82 22.16 -1.45
C GLU A 79 -1.47 22.58 -0.01
N ASP A 80 -0.98 21.64 0.81
CA ASP A 80 -0.59 21.89 2.22
C ASP A 80 0.90 22.22 2.40
N ARG A 81 1.69 22.12 1.32
CA ARG A 81 3.07 22.62 1.35
C ARG A 81 2.96 24.12 1.14
N GLU A 82 3.11 24.89 2.21
CA GLU A 82 3.42 26.32 2.09
C GLU A 82 4.67 26.45 1.21
N CYS A 83 4.49 26.64 -0.10
CA CYS A 83 5.55 27.09 -0.97
C CYS A 83 5.86 28.51 -0.51
N SER A 84 6.81 28.65 0.41
CA SER A 84 7.46 29.92 0.71
C SER A 84 7.96 30.49 -0.61
N ARG A 85 7.22 31.49 -1.10
CA ARG A 85 7.40 32.16 -2.37
C ARG A 85 8.66 33.01 -2.40
#